data_AF-A0A7S1E7Y9-F1
#
_entry.id   AF-A0A7S1E7Y9-F1
#
_cell.length_a   1.000
_cell.length_b   1.000
_cell.length_c   1.000
_cell.angle_alpha   90.00
_cell.angle_beta   90.00
_cell.angle_gamma   90.00
#
_symmetry.space_group_name_H-M   'P 1'
#
loop_
_entity.id
_entity.type
_entity.pdbx_description
1 polymer ?
#
loop_
_entity_poly.entity_id
_entity_poly.type
_entity_poly.pdbx_seq_one_letter_code
_entity_poly.pdbx_strand_id
1 'polypeptide(L)'
;AALLGQSPAMQQLRRQVLNLAGTSADVLIVGETGTGKELVARAIHEHGVRAKQRFVAVNCGAIPENLLEAEFFGYRKGAFTGANEDRDGFFQAADGGTLFLDEIGDLPLAMQSKLLRVIQERSVRPVGATAESPINVRILSA
;
A
#
# COMPACT_ATOMS: atom_id res chain seq x y z
N ALA A 1 12.93 0.24 11.19
CA ALA A 1 12.06 0.98 12.10
C ALA A 1 12.15 0.37 13.50
N ALA A 2 12.54 1.18 14.49
CA ALA A 2 12.62 0.74 15.88
C ALA A 2 11.32 1.07 16.62
N LEU A 3 10.64 0.05 17.17
CA LEU A 3 9.51 0.23 18.08
C LEU A 3 10.03 0.31 19.52
N LEU A 4 10.05 1.52 20.09
CA LEU A 4 10.63 1.81 21.40
C LEU A 4 9.65 1.51 22.56
N GLY A 5 10.18 1.44 23.78
CA GLY A 5 9.41 1.22 25.01
C GLY A 5 9.36 -0.23 25.47
N GLN A 6 9.25 -0.43 26.78
CA GLN A 6 9.36 -1.77 27.42
C GLN A 6 8.06 -2.26 28.08
N SER A 7 6.95 -1.53 27.94
CA SER A 7 5.68 -1.92 28.52
C SER A 7 5.19 -3.29 27.99
N PRO A 8 4.38 -4.03 28.76
CA PRO A 8 3.82 -5.30 28.32
C PRO A 8 3.09 -5.21 26.97
N ALA A 9 2.35 -4.11 26.74
CA ALA A 9 1.68 -3.82 25.47
C ALA A 9 2.66 -3.70 24.30
N MET A 10 3.77 -2.97 24.46
CA MET A 10 4.79 -2.84 23.42
C MET A 10 5.52 -4.16 23.14
N GLN A 11 5.73 -4.98 24.17
CA GLN A 11 6.29 -6.32 23.99
C GLN A 11 5.33 -7.24 23.21
N GLN A 12 4.02 -7.16 23.49
CA GLN A 12 3.00 -7.88 22.73
C GLN A 12 2.94 -7.42 21.28
N LEU A 13 2.93 -6.10 21.03
CA LEU A 13 2.95 -5.53 19.69
C LEU A 13 4.16 -6.03 18.88
N ARG A 14 5.37 -6.00 19.47
CA ARG A 14 6.58 -6.52 18.83
C ARG A 14 6.46 -8.01 18.46
N ARG A 15 5.85 -8.84 19.31
CA ARG A 15 5.59 -10.25 19.00
C ARG A 15 4.59 -10.40 17.84
N GLN A 16 3.52 -9.61 17.81
CA GLN A 16 2.55 -9.62 16.71
C GLN A 16 3.20 -9.21 15.39
N VAL A 17 4.02 -8.17 15.40
CA VAL A 17 4.79 -7.72 14.24
C VAL A 17 5.65 -8.85 13.67
N LEU A 18 6.42 -9.55 14.51
CA LEU A 18 7.27 -10.65 14.06
C LEU A 18 6.45 -11.83 13.49
N ASN A 19 5.34 -12.18 14.12
CA ASN A 19 4.45 -13.23 13.62
C ASN A 19 3.87 -12.87 12.25
N LEU A 20 3.40 -11.63 12.07
CA LEU A 20 2.84 -11.15 10.81
C LEU A 20 3.93 -10.98 9.74
N ALA A 21 5.15 -10.61 10.11
CA ALA A 21 6.26 -10.43 9.18
C ALA A 21 6.58 -11.73 8.41
N GLY A 22 6.46 -12.89 9.06
CA GLY A 22 6.66 -14.21 8.46
C GLY A 22 5.58 -14.65 7.47
N THR A 23 4.49 -13.91 7.31
CA THR A 23 3.40 -14.25 6.38
C THR A 23 3.37 -13.31 5.18
N SER A 24 2.62 -13.70 4.13
CA SER A 24 2.29 -12.84 2.99
C SER A 24 0.91 -12.19 3.11
N ALA A 25 0.25 -12.32 4.27
CA ALA A 25 -1.10 -11.79 4.47
C ALA A 25 -1.08 -10.26 4.43
N ASP A 26 -2.17 -9.71 3.89
CA ASP A 26 -2.45 -8.28 3.97
C ASP A 26 -2.83 -7.93 5.43
N VAL A 27 -2.42 -6.76 5.92
CA VAL A 27 -2.53 -6.40 7.35
C VAL A 27 -3.17 -5.02 7.50
N LEU A 28 -4.18 -4.92 8.36
CA LEU A 28 -4.75 -3.65 8.82
C LEU A 28 -4.16 -3.30 10.20
N ILE A 29 -3.58 -2.11 10.33
CA ILE A 29 -3.00 -1.58 11.56
C ILE A 29 -3.96 -0.55 12.15
N VAL A 30 -4.57 -0.89 13.27
CA VAL A 30 -5.54 0.00 13.93
C VAL A 30 -4.88 0.72 15.09
N GLY A 31 -5.10 2.04 15.18
CA GLY A 31 -4.60 2.87 16.26
C GLY A 31 -4.92 4.34 16.04
N GLU A 32 -4.88 5.13 17.11
CA GLU A 32 -5.15 6.56 17.06
C GLU A 32 -4.15 7.31 16.15
N THR A 33 -4.53 8.50 15.71
CA THR A 33 -3.66 9.39 14.94
C THR A 33 -2.39 9.71 15.73
N GLY A 34 -1.23 9.67 15.06
CA GLY A 34 0.06 9.97 15.70
C GLY A 34 0.68 8.84 16.54
N THR A 35 0.07 7.65 16.61
CA THR A 35 0.60 6.50 17.38
C THR A 35 1.74 5.73 16.69
N GLY A 36 2.19 6.18 15.52
CA GLY A 36 3.31 5.57 14.79
C GLY A 36 2.94 4.32 13.99
N LYS A 37 1.74 4.25 13.41
CA LYS A 37 1.28 3.13 12.57
C LYS A 37 2.25 2.82 11.41
N GLU A 38 2.83 3.84 10.79
CA GLU A 38 3.85 3.66 9.75
C GLU A 38 5.10 2.92 10.28
N LEU A 39 5.53 3.17 11.51
CA LEU A 39 6.67 2.46 12.12
C LEU A 39 6.36 0.97 12.29
N VAL A 40 5.10 0.64 12.62
CA VAL A 40 4.63 -0.75 12.70
C VAL A 40 4.64 -1.39 11.31
N ALA A 41 4.11 -0.70 10.30
CA ALA A 41 4.11 -1.19 8.91
C ALA A 41 5.52 -1.46 8.39
N ARG A 42 6.44 -0.52 8.62
CA ARG A 42 7.87 -0.67 8.26
C ARG A 42 8.51 -1.83 9.02
N ALA A 43 8.23 -1.97 10.31
CA ALA A 43 8.76 -3.10 11.09
C ALA A 43 8.27 -4.45 10.56
N ILE A 44 6.99 -4.57 10.16
CA ILE A 44 6.45 -5.79 9.51
C ILE A 44 7.20 -6.08 8.21
N HIS A 45 7.43 -5.07 7.38
CA HIS A 45 8.16 -5.23 6.11
C HIS A 45 9.62 -5.66 6.32
N GLU A 46 10.36 -4.95 7.16
CA GLU A 46 11.79 -5.16 7.40
C GLU A 46 12.11 -6.51 8.05
N HIS A 47 11.19 -7.08 8.84
CA HIS A 47 11.37 -8.41 9.44
C HIS A 47 10.76 -9.52 8.59
N GLY A 48 10.15 -9.18 7.45
CA GLY A 48 9.38 -10.12 6.64
C GLY A 48 10.16 -10.68 5.46
N VAL A 49 9.52 -11.60 4.73
CA VAL A 49 10.10 -12.25 3.54
C VAL A 49 10.45 -11.28 2.40
N ARG A 50 9.86 -10.08 2.41
CA ARG A 50 10.07 -9.02 1.41
C ARG A 50 10.97 -7.89 1.89
N ALA A 51 11.70 -8.06 2.99
CA ALA A 51 12.51 -7.00 3.62
C ALA A 51 13.55 -6.33 2.71
N LYS A 52 14.03 -7.02 1.67
CA LYS A 52 14.98 -6.48 0.69
C LYS A 52 14.31 -5.83 -0.54
N GLN A 53 12.98 -5.90 -0.61
CA GLN A 53 12.19 -5.39 -1.72
C GLN A 53 11.72 -3.96 -1.42
N ARG A 54 11.06 -3.34 -2.38
CA ARG A 54 10.55 -1.97 -2.21
C ARG A 54 9.46 -1.92 -1.13
N PHE A 55 9.50 -0.86 -0.34
CA PHE A 55 8.41 -0.44 0.55
C PHE A 55 7.90 0.91 0.05
N VAL A 56 6.71 0.91 -0.55
CA VAL A 56 6.06 2.12 -1.06
C VAL A 56 5.02 2.54 -0.02
N ALA A 57 5.20 3.71 0.57
CA ALA A 57 4.26 4.28 1.52
C ALA A 57 3.47 5.40 0.86
N VAL A 58 2.14 5.39 1.04
CA VAL A 58 1.23 6.35 0.45
C VAL A 58 0.28 6.82 1.54
N ASN A 59 0.20 8.13 1.74
CA ASN A 59 -0.87 8.74 2.51
C ASN A 59 -2.04 9.03 1.55
N CYS A 60 -3.18 8.38 1.77
CA CYS A 60 -4.33 8.48 0.86
C CYS A 60 -5.02 9.86 0.95
N GLY A 61 -5.05 10.48 2.13
CA GLY A 61 -5.64 11.80 2.35
C GLY A 61 -4.85 12.96 1.73
N ALA A 62 -3.55 12.75 1.44
CA ALA A 62 -2.69 13.77 0.85
C ALA A 62 -2.79 13.88 -0.68
N ILE A 63 -3.47 12.93 -1.35
CA ILE A 63 -3.57 12.90 -2.81
C ILE A 63 -4.88 13.55 -3.26
N PRO A 64 -4.83 14.53 -4.19
CA PRO A 64 -6.04 15.09 -4.78
C PRO A 64 -6.91 14.01 -5.40
N GLU A 65 -8.23 14.06 -5.15
CA GLU A 65 -9.17 13.01 -5.57
C GLU A 65 -9.12 12.73 -7.09
N ASN A 66 -8.94 13.78 -7.89
CA ASN A 66 -8.84 13.68 -9.36
C ASN A 66 -7.55 13.00 -9.83
N LEU A 67 -6.54 12.85 -8.97
CA LEU A 67 -5.26 12.20 -9.27
C LEU A 67 -5.12 10.82 -8.62
N LEU A 68 -5.96 10.48 -7.62
CA LEU A 68 -5.91 9.20 -6.90
C LEU A 68 -5.82 8.00 -7.85
N GLU A 69 -6.70 7.95 -8.85
CA GLU A 69 -6.73 6.83 -9.78
C GLU A 69 -5.42 6.69 -10.57
N ALA A 70 -4.92 7.81 -11.11
CA ALA A 70 -3.70 7.85 -11.90
C ALA A 70 -2.46 7.51 -11.06
N GLU A 71 -2.38 7.96 -9.82
CA GLU A 71 -1.26 7.68 -8.92
C GLU A 71 -1.26 6.23 -8.41
N PHE A 72 -2.44 5.65 -8.11
CA PHE A 72 -2.53 4.26 -7.66
C PHE A 72 -2.27 3.25 -8.78
N PHE A 73 -2.93 3.43 -9.93
CA PHE A 73 -2.95 2.42 -11.01
C PHE A 73 -2.06 2.77 -12.19
N GLY A 74 -1.52 3.98 -12.25
CA GLY A 74 -0.79 4.47 -13.41
C GLY A 74 -1.70 4.83 -14.57
N TYR A 75 -1.12 5.36 -15.63
CA TYR A 75 -1.84 5.69 -16.86
C TYR A 75 -0.96 5.46 -18.08
N ARG A 76 -1.62 5.29 -19.24
CA ARG A 76 -0.95 5.25 -20.54
C ARG A 76 -1.12 6.57 -21.26
N LYS A 77 -0.18 6.87 -22.15
CA LYS A 77 -0.19 8.05 -23.01
C LYS A 77 -1.53 8.15 -23.74
N GLY A 78 -2.14 9.33 -23.68
CA GLY A 78 -3.44 9.60 -24.30
C GLY A 78 -4.66 9.16 -23.48
N ALA A 79 -4.49 8.67 -22.25
CA ALA A 79 -5.60 8.30 -21.37
C ALA A 79 -6.51 9.49 -21.00
N PHE A 80 -5.93 10.69 -20.87
CA PHE A 80 -6.63 11.94 -20.58
C PHE A 80 -5.81 13.13 -21.09
N THR A 81 -6.41 14.32 -21.12
CA THR A 81 -5.72 15.56 -21.51
C THR A 81 -4.55 15.83 -20.55
N GLY A 82 -3.32 15.79 -21.07
CA GLY A 82 -2.10 15.95 -20.29
C GLY A 82 -1.32 14.64 -20.03
N ALA A 83 -1.88 13.48 -20.38
CA ALA A 83 -1.18 12.20 -20.35
C ALA A 83 -0.20 12.08 -21.55
N ASN A 84 0.92 12.82 -21.47
CA ASN A 84 1.89 12.91 -22.56
C ASN A 84 2.84 11.72 -22.64
N GLU A 85 2.93 10.94 -21.57
CA GLU A 85 3.78 9.76 -21.42
C GLU A 85 3.04 8.64 -20.67
N ASP A 86 3.62 7.44 -20.69
CA ASP A 86 3.18 6.35 -19.82
C ASP A 86 3.77 6.56 -18.42
N ARG A 87 2.95 6.36 -17.39
CA ARG A 87 3.41 6.43 -16.00
C ARG A 87 2.85 5.27 -15.20
N ASP A 88 3.74 4.59 -14.49
CA ASP A 88 3.38 3.53 -13.58
C ASP A 88 2.86 4.09 -12.25
N GLY A 89 1.89 3.39 -11.66
CA GLY A 89 1.29 3.75 -10.37
C GLY A 89 1.98 3.08 -9.19
N PHE A 90 1.45 3.33 -7.99
CA PHE A 90 1.98 2.79 -6.74
C PHE A 90 1.98 1.26 -6.70
N PHE A 91 0.98 0.60 -7.30
CA PHE A 91 0.95 -0.86 -7.35
C PHE A 91 2.11 -1.44 -8.15
N GLN A 92 2.41 -0.87 -9.30
CA GLN A 92 3.54 -1.28 -10.13
C GLN A 92 4.87 -0.92 -9.45
N ALA A 93 4.96 0.26 -8.82
CA ALA A 93 6.16 0.68 -8.11
C ALA A 93 6.49 -0.23 -6.91
N ALA A 94 5.46 -0.81 -6.28
CA ALA A 94 5.55 -1.73 -5.15
C ALA A 94 5.65 -3.20 -5.55
N ASP A 95 5.68 -3.53 -6.85
CA ASP A 95 5.69 -4.92 -7.31
C ASP A 95 6.88 -5.71 -6.74
N GLY A 96 6.61 -6.95 -6.32
CA GLY A 96 7.52 -7.79 -5.54
C GLY A 96 7.72 -7.37 -4.08
N GLY A 97 7.27 -6.17 -3.69
CA GLY A 97 7.50 -5.54 -2.39
C GLY A 97 6.24 -5.38 -1.53
N THR A 98 6.13 -4.24 -0.87
CA THR A 98 5.03 -3.90 0.03
C THR A 98 4.50 -2.51 -0.28
N LEU A 99 3.18 -2.39 -0.38
CA LEU A 99 2.46 -1.12 -0.46
C LEU A 99 1.79 -0.86 0.88
N PHE A 100 2.16 0.25 1.51
CA PHE A 100 1.53 0.74 2.74
C PHE A 100 0.56 1.89 2.39
N LEU A 101 -0.70 1.71 2.79
CA LEU A 101 -1.80 2.66 2.59
C LEU A 101 -2.17 3.28 3.93
N ASP A 102 -1.65 4.47 4.21
CA ASP A 102 -2.02 5.23 5.40
C ASP A 102 -3.31 6.02 5.14
N GLU A 103 -4.13 6.15 6.17
CA GLU A 103 -5.44 6.81 6.11
C GLU A 103 -6.34 6.19 5.02
N ILE A 104 -6.37 4.86 4.94
CA ILE A 104 -7.16 4.15 3.90
C ILE A 104 -8.66 4.47 3.97
N GLY A 105 -9.14 4.90 5.14
CA GLY A 105 -10.50 5.36 5.37
C GLY A 105 -10.87 6.63 4.60
N ASP A 106 -9.89 7.42 4.18
CA ASP A 106 -10.11 8.67 3.43
C ASP A 106 -10.28 8.42 1.93
N LEU A 107 -10.13 7.17 1.45
CA LEU A 107 -10.38 6.84 0.06
C LEU A 107 -11.86 6.95 -0.30
N PRO A 108 -12.22 7.65 -1.40
CA PRO A 108 -13.58 7.67 -1.91
C PRO A 108 -14.10 6.27 -2.26
N LEU A 109 -15.41 6.04 -2.10
CA LEU A 109 -16.04 4.72 -2.37
C LEU A 109 -15.74 4.18 -3.78
N ALA A 110 -15.67 5.07 -4.78
CA ALA A 110 -15.30 4.70 -6.13
C ALA A 110 -13.89 4.07 -6.20
N MET A 111 -12.92 4.64 -5.47
CA MET A 111 -11.56 4.09 -5.38
C MET A 111 -11.52 2.77 -4.60
N GLN A 112 -12.34 2.63 -3.55
CA GLN A 112 -12.42 1.38 -2.76
C GLN A 112 -12.85 0.19 -3.64
N SER A 113 -13.81 0.40 -4.55
CA SER A 113 -14.23 -0.66 -5.50
C SER A 113 -13.10 -1.13 -6.43
N LYS A 114 -12.25 -0.20 -6.89
CA LYS A 114 -11.10 -0.51 -7.77
C LYS A 114 -9.99 -1.19 -6.98
N LEU A 115 -9.73 -0.72 -5.77
CA LEU A 115 -8.78 -1.34 -4.85
C LEU A 115 -9.17 -2.80 -4.54
N LEU A 116 -10.44 -3.05 -4.25
CA LEU A 116 -10.96 -4.41 -4.02
C LEU A 116 -10.66 -5.34 -5.20
N ARG A 117 -10.88 -4.87 -6.43
CA ARG A 117 -10.58 -5.65 -7.64
C ARG A 117 -9.08 -5.99 -7.74
N VAL A 118 -8.20 -5.05 -7.43
CA VAL A 118 -6.75 -5.31 -7.42
C VAL A 118 -6.36 -6.36 -6.37
N ILE A 119 -6.96 -6.30 -5.18
CA ILE A 119 -6.71 -7.29 -4.10
C ILE A 119 -7.18 -8.69 -4.52
N GLN A 120 -8.34 -8.78 -5.16
CA GLN A 120 -8.96 -10.04 -5.60
C GLN A 120 -8.21 -10.67 -6.77
N GLU A 121 -7.97 -9.89 -7.83
CA GLU A 121 -7.39 -10.39 -9.07
C GLU A 121 -5.86 -10.45 -9.03
N ARG A 122 -5.23 -9.77 -8.07
CA ARG A 122 -3.77 -9.57 -8.01
C ARG A 122 -3.24 -9.02 -9.32
N SER A 123 -4.00 -8.12 -9.94
CA SER A 123 -3.68 -7.46 -11.20
C SER A 123 -4.07 -5.98 -11.13
N VAL A 124 -3.41 -5.16 -11.95
CA VAL A 124 -3.70 -3.73 -12.07
C VAL A 124 -3.94 -3.36 -13.53
N ARG A 125 -4.92 -2.48 -13.77
CA ARG A 125 -5.18 -1.89 -15.09
C ARG A 125 -4.87 -0.39 -15.04
N PRO A 126 -3.82 0.08 -15.73
CA PRO A 126 -3.58 1.51 -15.88
C PRO A 126 -4.75 2.22 -16.56
N VAL A 127 -4.96 3.49 -16.21
CA VAL A 127 -5.98 4.32 -16.85
C VAL A 127 -5.68 4.43 -18.34
N GLY A 128 -6.70 4.20 -19.18
CA GLY A 128 -6.58 4.17 -20.64
C GLY A 128 -6.01 2.86 -21.22
N ALA A 129 -5.63 1.89 -20.39
CA ALA A 129 -5.23 0.56 -20.85
C ALA A 129 -6.43 -0.40 -20.91
N THR A 130 -6.40 -1.33 -21.86
CA THR A 130 -7.38 -2.43 -21.97
C THR A 130 -6.91 -3.71 -21.25
N ALA A 131 -5.59 -3.92 -21.19
CA ALA A 131 -4.97 -5.08 -20.57
C ALA A 131 -4.69 -4.86 -19.07
N GLU A 132 -4.83 -5.93 -18.30
CA GLU A 132 -4.39 -5.99 -16.90
C GLU A 132 -2.95 -6.51 -16.83
N SER A 133 -2.17 -6.00 -15.88
CA SER A 133 -0.84 -6.50 -15.55
C SER A 133 -0.90 -7.23 -14.21
N PRO A 134 -0.42 -8.48 -14.11
CA PRO A 134 -0.31 -9.15 -12.81
C PRO A 134 0.65 -8.37 -11.91
N ILE A 135 0.37 -8.37 -10.61
CA ILE A 135 1.20 -7.75 -9.59
C ILE A 135 1.37 -8.71 -8.41
N ASN A 136 2.54 -8.67 -7.80
CA ASN A 136 2.86 -9.40 -6.59
C ASN A 136 3.17 -8.41 -5.46
N VAL A 137 2.13 -7.76 -4.92
CA VAL A 137 2.24 -6.76 -3.86
C VAL A 137 1.62 -7.27 -2.56
N ARG A 138 2.32 -7.06 -1.44
CA ARG A 138 1.76 -7.23 -0.10
C ARG A 138 1.19 -5.90 0.36
N ILE A 139 -0.05 -5.87 0.85
CA ILE A 139 -0.70 -4.64 1.29
C ILE A 139 -0.67 -4.55 2.81
N LEU A 140 -0.23 -3.40 3.31
CA LEU A 140 -0.42 -2.99 4.69
C LEU A 140 -1.29 -1.74 4.67
N SER A 141 -2.25 -1.60 5.58
CA SER A 141 -3.11 -0.41 5.66
C SER A 141 -3.25 0.09 7.09
N ALA A 142 -3.61 1.37 7.23
CA ALA A 142 -3.77 2.07 8.50
C ALA A 142 -4.89 3.11 8.46
#